data_AF-A0A2H3DMC8-F1
#
_entry.id   AF-A0A2H3DMC8-F1
#
_cell.length_a   1.000
_cell.length_b   1.000
_cell.length_c   1.000
_cell.angle_alpha   90.00
_cell.angle_beta   90.00
_cell.angle_gamma   90.00
#
_symmetry.space_group_name_H-M   'P 1'
#
loop_
_entity.id
_entity.type
_entity.pdbx_description
1 polymer ?
#
loop_
_entity_poly.entity_id
_entity_poly.type
_entity_poly.pdbx_seq_one_letter_code
_entity_poly.pdbx_strand_id
1 'polypeptide(L)' 'LNNCRSHQSYYTALSRTVTAAGTLILPSISSNRLSLIDSKKIQGGCSGFLRQEFRELELLDDITTQQYHGLTPITVMGNT' A
#
# COMPACT_ATOMS: atom_id res chain seq x y z
N LEU A 1 1.33 -3.45 -17.24
CA LEU A 1 1.08 -4.17 -15.96
C LEU A 1 1.04 -5.70 -16.11
N ASN A 2 1.04 -6.27 -17.32
CA ASN A 2 0.89 -7.72 -17.52
C ASN A 2 1.99 -8.60 -16.89
N ASN A 3 3.20 -8.07 -16.75
CA ASN A 3 4.33 -8.76 -16.12
C ASN A 3 4.31 -8.71 -14.58
N CYS A 4 3.38 -7.96 -13.98
CA CYS A 4 3.25 -7.88 -12.53
C CYS A 4 2.65 -9.19 -11.99
N ARG A 5 3.44 -9.92 -11.21
CA ARG A 5 3.09 -11.24 -10.66
C ARG A 5 2.45 -11.16 -9.27
N SER A 6 2.67 -10.07 -8.56
CA SER A 6 2.15 -9.86 -7.19
C SER A 6 1.51 -8.48 -7.04
N HIS A 7 0.76 -8.33 -5.95
CA HIS A 7 0.22 -7.05 -5.50
C HIS A 7 1.31 -5.96 -5.41
N GLN A 8 2.42 -6.26 -4.75
CA GLN A 8 3.53 -5.33 -4.58
C GLN A 8 4.08 -4.84 -5.92
N SER A 9 4.22 -5.73 -6.92
CA SER A 9 4.71 -5.34 -8.24
C SER A 9 3.77 -4.38 -9.00
N TYR A 10 2.46 -4.40 -8.72
CA TYR A 10 1.54 -3.39 -9.22
C TYR A 10 1.78 -2.05 -8.54
N TYR A 11 1.84 -2.03 -7.20
CA TYR A 11 2.07 -0.81 -6.43
C TYR A 11 3.40 -0.16 -6.78
N THR A 12 4.51 -0.91 -6.81
CA THR A 12 5.82 -0.36 -7.18
C THR A 12 5.82 0.27 -8.58
N ALA A 13 5.19 -0.36 -9.57
CA ALA A 13 5.12 0.18 -10.92
C ALA A 13 4.28 1.47 -10.97
N LEU A 14 3.15 1.52 -10.27
CA LEU A 14 2.27 2.69 -10.24
C LEU A 14 2.83 3.84 -9.39
N SER A 15 3.50 3.56 -8.28
CA SER A 15 4.13 4.57 -7.42
C SER A 15 5.30 5.30 -8.08
N ARG A 16 5.82 4.80 -9.21
CA ARG A 16 6.82 5.50 -10.03
C ARG A 16 6.21 6.56 -10.95
N THR A 17 4.89 6.64 -11.01
CA THR A 17 4.19 7.64 -11.82
C THR A 17 3.94 8.91 -11.01
N VAL A 18 3.91 10.05 -11.71
CA VAL A 18 3.80 11.37 -11.05
C VAL A 18 2.34 11.75 -10.80
N THR A 19 1.43 11.43 -11.73
CA THR A 19 0.00 11.71 -11.60
C THR A 19 -0.82 10.64 -12.33
N ALA A 20 -2.08 10.45 -11.92
CA ALA A 20 -3.01 9.56 -12.62
C ALA A 20 -3.26 10.02 -14.07
N ALA A 21 -3.43 11.34 -14.29
CA ALA A 21 -3.66 11.90 -15.62
C ALA A 21 -2.45 11.75 -16.55
N GLY A 22 -1.23 11.78 -16.00
CA GLY A 22 0.01 11.56 -16.75
C GLY A 22 0.38 10.09 -16.94
N THR A 23 -0.46 9.15 -16.49
CA THR A 23 -0.15 7.72 -16.52
C THR A 23 -0.96 7.00 -17.59
N LEU A 24 -0.26 6.40 -18.55
CA LEU A 24 -0.87 5.53 -19.55
C LEU A 24 -0.69 4.06 -19.16
N ILE A 25 -1.79 3.32 -19.07
CA ILE A 25 -1.77 1.88 -18.84
C ILE A 25 -2.01 1.18 -20.19
N LEU A 26 -1.00 0.50 -20.70
CA LEU A 26 -1.04 -0.15 -22.01
C LEU A 26 -1.46 -1.63 -21.92
N PRO A 27 -2.41 -2.10 -22.77
CA PRO A 27 -2.75 -3.52 -22.89
C PRO A 27 -1.59 -4.36 -23.41
N SER A 28 -1.54 -5.64 -23.06
CA SER A 28 -0.65 -6.57 -23.77
C SER A 28 -1.24 -6.86 -25.14
N ILE A 29 -0.43 -6.71 -26.19
CA ILE A 29 -0.76 -7.14 -27.55
C ILE A 29 -1.05 -8.64 -27.66
N SER A 30 -0.63 -9.45 -26.67
CA SER A 30 -0.84 -10.90 -26.64
C SER A 30 -2.06 -11.34 -25.81
N SER A 31 -2.80 -10.40 -25.21
CA SER A 31 -3.87 -10.71 -24.26
C SER A 31 -5.23 -10.55 -24.91
N ASN A 32 -5.94 -11.67 -25.12
CA ASN A 32 -7.37 -11.68 -25.44
C ASN A 32 -8.26 -11.31 -24.23
N ARG A 33 -7.69 -10.96 -23.08
CA ARG A 33 -8.48 -10.49 -21.93
C ARG A 33 -8.88 -9.02 -22.10
N LEU A 34 -10.18 -8.77 -21.98
CA LEU A 34 -10.78 -7.43 -22.00
C LEU A 34 -10.35 -6.56 -20.80
N SER A 35 -9.98 -7.19 -19.67
CA SER A 35 -9.54 -6.48 -18.47
C SER A 35 -8.03 -6.29 -18.46
N LEU A 36 -7.63 -5.02 -18.54
CA LEU A 36 -6.25 -4.54 -18.47
C LEU A 36 -5.58 -4.79 -17.11
N ILE A 37 -6.40 -4.97 -16.08
CA ILE A 37 -6.00 -5.10 -14.68
C ILE A 37 -6.65 -6.33 -14.08
N ASP A 38 -5.85 -7.15 -13.41
CA ASP A 38 -6.33 -8.29 -12.63
C ASP A 38 -6.65 -7.84 -11.21
N SER A 39 -7.94 -7.60 -10.92
CA SER A 39 -8.39 -7.08 -9.61
C SER A 39 -8.01 -8.01 -8.45
N LYS A 40 -7.91 -9.32 -8.69
CA LYS A 40 -7.49 -10.29 -7.67
C LYS A 40 -6.05 -10.05 -7.21
N LYS A 41 -5.18 -9.60 -8.10
CA LYS A 41 -3.79 -9.24 -7.77
C LYS A 41 -3.71 -7.95 -6.94
N ILE A 42 -4.68 -7.04 -7.07
CA ILE A 42 -4.71 -5.76 -6.34
C ILE A 42 -5.44 -5.89 -4.99
N GLN A 43 -6.45 -6.75 -4.88
CA GLN A 43 -7.29 -6.82 -3.68
C GLN A 43 -6.98 -8.03 -2.77
N GLY A 44 -6.33 -9.08 -3.28
CA GLY A 44 -6.20 -10.36 -2.57
C GLY A 44 -4.78 -10.83 -2.25
N GLY A 45 -3.74 -10.04 -2.53
CA GLY A 45 -2.35 -10.51 -2.50
C GLY A 45 -1.48 -10.06 -1.32
N CYS A 46 -2.01 -9.27 -0.39
CA CYS A 46 -1.23 -8.75 0.74
C CYS A 46 -1.21 -9.77 1.89
N SER A 47 -0.03 -10.24 2.28
CA SER A 47 0.12 -11.23 3.37
C SER A 47 -0.33 -10.65 4.71
N GLY A 48 -0.76 -11.51 5.64
CA GLY A 48 -1.13 -11.08 6.99
C GLY A 48 0.00 -10.33 7.70
N PHE A 49 1.24 -10.83 7.54
CA PHE A 49 2.44 -10.17 8.05
C PHE A 49 2.61 -8.74 7.50
N LEU A 50 2.49 -8.55 6.19
CA LEU A 50 2.65 -7.23 5.58
C LEU A 50 1.54 -6.25 6.00
N ARG A 51 0.31 -6.74 6.22
CA ARG A 51 -0.78 -5.92 6.77
C ARG A 51 -0.49 -5.48 8.21
N GLN A 52 0.11 -6.36 9.01
CA GLN A 52 0.50 -6.05 10.38
C GLN A 52 1.58 -4.96 10.40
N GLU A 53 2.63 -5.11 9.59
CA GLU A 53 3.69 -4.09 9.44
C GLU A 53 3.11 -2.71 9.07
N PHE A 54 2.21 -2.64 8.07
CA PHE A 54 1.57 -1.37 7.72
C PHE A 54 0.74 -0.77 8.86
N ARG A 55 0.00 -1.60 9.59
CA ARG A 55 -0.77 -1.16 10.76
C ARG A 55 0.13 -0.62 11.87
N GLU A 56 1.26 -1.27 12.11
CA GLU A 56 2.23 -0.85 13.12
C GLU A 56 2.90 0.48 12.73
N LEU A 57 3.20 0.68 11.44
CA LEU A 57 3.69 1.96 10.93
C LEU A 57 2.66 3.09 11.07
N GLU A 58 1.39 2.83 10.76
CA GLU A 58 0.30 3.80 10.93
C GLU A 58 0.12 4.18 12.41
N LEU A 59 0.14 3.18 13.31
CA LEU A 59 0.10 3.41 14.75
C LEU A 59 1.30 4.24 15.24
N LEU A 60 2.49 3.96 14.72
CA LEU A 60 3.70 4.72 15.06
C LEU A 60 3.62 6.18 14.58
N ASP A 61 3.09 6.41 13.38
CA ASP A 61 2.87 7.77 12.84
C ASP A 61 1.87 8.56 13.69
N ASP A 62 0.76 7.93 14.09
CA ASP A 62 -0.22 8.52 15.00
C ASP A 62 0.42 8.90 16.35
N ILE A 63 1.19 7.98 16.95
CA ILE A 63 1.90 8.24 18.21
C ILE A 63 2.89 9.40 18.04
N THR A 64 3.63 9.43 16.93
CA THR A 64 4.63 10.47 16.64
C THR A 64 3.96 11.83 16.46
N THR A 65 2.83 11.86 15.78
CA THR A 65 2.00 13.06 15.59
C THR A 65 1.45 13.57 16.92
N GLN A 66 0.92 12.69 17.78
CA GLN A 66 0.42 13.07 19.09
C GLN A 66 1.54 13.58 20.00
N GLN A 67 2.73 12.97 19.96
CA GLN A 67 3.91 13.45 20.69
C GLN A 67 4.35 14.83 20.20
N TYR A 68 4.40 15.04 18.88
CA TYR A 68 4.75 16.32 18.29
C TYR A 68 3.81 17.44 18.75
N HIS A 69 2.50 17.15 18.85
CA HIS A 69 1.50 18.08 19.36
C HIS A 69 1.44 18.19 20.89
N GLY A 70 2.25 17.41 21.63
CA GLY A 70 2.23 17.39 23.09
C GLY A 70 0.95 16.80 23.69
N LEU A 71 0.22 15.99 22.92
CA LEU A 71 -1.06 15.40 23.32
C LEU A 71 -0.90 14.06 24.05
N THR A 72 0.28 13.43 23.95
CA THR A 72 0.59 12.21 24.70
C THR A 72 1.08 12.53 26.11
N PRO A 73 0.54 11.88 27.16
CA PRO A 73 1.11 11.96 28.49
C PRO A 73 2.56 11.42 28.48
N ILE A 74 3.47 12.12 29.17
CA ILE A 74 4.88 11.70 29.35
C ILE A 74 4.97 10.34 30.07
N THR A 75 3.92 9.94 30.79
CA THR A 75 3.88 8.75 31.63
C THR A 75 2.82 7.78 31.12
N VAL A 76 3.25 6.70 30.47
CA VAL A 76 2.40 5.54 30.17
C VAL A 76 2.60 4.52 31.29
N MET A 77 1.64 4.42 32.20
CA MET A 77 1.61 3.36 33.21
C MET A 77 1.01 2.11 32.59
N GLY A 78 1.84 1.08 32.35
CA GLY A 78 1.36 -0.25 31.98
C GLY A 78 0.81 -0.95 33.21
N ASN A 79 -0.47 -1.32 33.18
CA ASN A 79 -1.04 -2.18 34.21
C ASN A 79 -0.70 -3.63 33.83
N THR A 80 0.17 -4.26 34.62
CA THR A 80 0.49 -5.70 34.54
C THR A 80 -0.60 -6.55 35.15
#